data_AF-A0A967WFL6-F1
#
_entry.id   AF-A0A967WFL6-F1
#
_cell.length_a   1.000
_cell.length_b   1.000
_cell.length_c   1.000
_cell.angle_alpha   90.00
_cell.angle_beta   90.00
_cell.angle_gamma   90.00
#
_symmetry.space_group_name_H-M   'P 1'
#
loop_
_entity.id
_entity.type
_entity.pdbx_description
1 polymer ?
#
loop_
_entity_poly.entity_id
_entity_poly.type
_entity_poly.pdbx_seq_one_letter_code
_entity_poly.pdbx_strand_id
1 'polypeptide(L)'
;TDVWRVTLVADEGANDNDKTVITVPGGEEVQILWIWIEYTSDANVGDRQLVVEVQDAANDVIGQIRVGQVQAASLTRYYMLAPTLADHLAFRDTDYLMSPLPAGFILRAGDQLRIYDNNNVSAADDMVVQVQAGEREI
;
A
#
# COMPACT_ATOMS: atom_id res chain seq x y z
N THR A 1 -24.38 5.91 12.11
CA THR A 1 -25.32 5.30 11.13
C THR A 1 -24.53 4.33 10.27
N ASP A 2 -24.99 3.09 10.09
CA ASP A 2 -24.25 2.02 9.36
C ASP A 2 -24.27 2.25 7.83
N VAL A 3 -23.65 3.34 7.39
CA VAL A 3 -23.56 3.74 5.98
C VAL A 3 -22.09 3.89 5.62
N TRP A 4 -21.65 3.10 4.65
CA TRP A 4 -20.31 3.22 4.07
C TRP A 4 -20.20 4.50 3.26
N ARG A 5 -19.16 5.29 3.54
CA ARG A 5 -18.77 6.46 2.76
C ARG A 5 -17.48 6.16 2.03
N VAL A 6 -17.46 6.38 0.72
CA VAL A 6 -16.25 6.18 -0.07
C VAL A 6 -15.40 7.44 -0.01
N THR A 7 -14.13 7.28 0.33
CA THR A 7 -13.13 8.34 0.37
C THR A 7 -11.90 7.94 -0.45
N LEU A 8 -11.10 8.94 -0.82
CA LEU A 8 -9.76 8.76 -1.37
C LEU A 8 -8.78 9.31 -0.34
N VAL A 9 -7.85 8.46 0.10
CA VAL A 9 -6.72 8.83 0.95
C VAL A 9 -5.46 8.80 0.10
N ALA A 10 -4.66 9.85 0.17
CA ALA A 10 -3.46 10.00 -0.64
C ALA A 10 -2.28 10.44 0.23
N ASP A 11 -1.11 9.88 -0.06
CA ASP A 11 0.17 10.37 0.47
C ASP A 11 1.16 10.48 -0.69
N GLU A 12 1.55 11.72 -0.97
CA GLU A 12 2.44 12.12 -2.07
C GLU A 12 3.69 12.84 -1.54
N GLY A 13 4.01 12.62 -0.25
CA GLY A 13 5.20 13.20 0.38
C GLY A 13 6.47 12.67 -0.28
N ALA A 14 7.33 13.60 -0.72
CA ALA A 14 8.50 13.27 -1.53
C ALA A 14 9.67 12.66 -0.71
N ASN A 15 10.49 11.84 -1.36
CA ASN A 15 11.66 11.15 -0.78
C ASN A 15 11.27 10.32 0.45
N ASP A 16 10.23 9.52 0.27
CA ASP A 16 9.66 8.70 1.31
C ASP A 16 9.13 7.41 0.69
N ASN A 17 9.77 6.31 1.08
CA ASN A 17 9.45 4.96 0.65
C ASN A 17 8.79 4.13 1.76
N ASP A 18 8.29 4.78 2.82
CA ASP A 18 7.72 4.14 4.00
C ASP A 18 6.54 4.96 4.57
N LYS A 19 5.34 4.64 4.11
CA LYS A 19 4.14 5.46 4.34
C LYS A 19 3.09 4.73 5.17
N THR A 20 2.71 5.31 6.30
CA THR A 20 1.48 4.96 7.00
C THR A 20 0.35 5.83 6.48
N VAL A 21 -0.48 5.27 5.59
CA VAL A 21 -1.46 6.04 4.81
C VAL A 21 -2.80 6.14 5.53
N ILE A 22 -3.16 5.13 6.34
CA ILE A 22 -4.41 5.12 7.11
C ILE A 22 -4.08 4.75 8.55
N THR A 23 -4.62 5.52 9.49
CA THR A 23 -4.75 5.15 10.91
C THR A 23 -6.23 5.20 11.24
N VAL A 24 -6.84 4.06 11.55
CA VAL A 24 -8.29 3.98 11.74
C VAL A 24 -8.69 4.64 13.07
N PRO A 25 -9.53 5.68 13.07
CA PRO A 25 -9.98 6.33 14.30
C PRO A 25 -10.79 5.40 15.22
N GLY A 26 -10.90 5.80 16.49
CA GLY A 26 -11.74 5.10 17.45
C GLY A 26 -13.22 5.11 17.05
N GLY A 27 -13.87 3.94 17.07
CA GLY A 27 -15.29 3.82 16.70
C GLY A 27 -15.56 3.76 15.20
N GLU A 28 -14.52 3.56 14.39
CA GLU A 28 -14.65 3.44 12.93
C GLU A 28 -14.11 2.09 12.42
N GLU A 29 -14.56 1.72 11.23
CA GLU A 29 -14.06 0.61 10.42
C GLU A 29 -13.79 1.12 9.00
N VAL A 30 -12.67 0.67 8.44
CA VAL A 30 -12.22 1.10 7.11
C VAL A 30 -12.02 -0.12 6.21
N GLN A 31 -12.80 -0.21 5.13
CA GLN A 31 -12.63 -1.23 4.11
C GLN A 31 -11.74 -0.71 2.99
N ILE A 32 -10.63 -1.40 2.71
CA ILE A 32 -9.76 -1.07 1.59
C ILE A 32 -10.37 -1.61 0.30
N LEU A 33 -10.63 -0.72 -0.67
CA LEU A 33 -11.23 -1.06 -1.96
C LEU A 33 -10.18 -1.27 -3.03
N TRP A 34 -9.20 -0.36 -3.11
CA TRP A 34 -8.00 -0.53 -3.92
C TRP A 34 -6.87 0.37 -3.43
N ILE A 35 -5.65 0.01 -3.82
CA ILE A 35 -4.42 0.73 -3.58
C ILE A 35 -3.70 0.88 -4.93
N TRP A 36 -3.35 2.10 -5.32
CA TRP A 36 -2.50 2.39 -6.45
C TRP A 36 -1.22 3.07 -5.96
N ILE A 37 -0.08 2.64 -6.47
CA ILE A 37 1.23 3.12 -6.04
C ILE A 37 2.09 3.41 -7.28
N GLU A 38 2.66 4.60 -7.33
CA GLU A 38 3.81 4.90 -8.19
C GLU A 38 5.06 4.88 -7.31
N TYR A 39 6.06 4.08 -7.70
CA TYR A 39 7.31 3.97 -6.95
C TYR A 39 8.50 4.24 -7.85
N THR A 40 9.18 5.35 -7.60
CA THR A 40 10.37 5.79 -8.32
C THR A 40 11.61 5.49 -7.50
N SER A 41 12.42 4.53 -7.96
CA SER A 41 13.70 4.20 -7.34
C SER A 41 14.80 5.12 -7.82
N ASP A 42 15.65 5.55 -6.89
CA ASP A 42 16.83 6.35 -7.15
C ASP A 42 17.97 5.54 -7.80
N ALA A 43 19.14 6.15 -7.94
CA ALA A 43 20.31 5.51 -8.55
C ALA A 43 21.05 4.52 -7.64
N ASN A 44 20.70 4.39 -6.36
CA ASN A 44 21.36 3.48 -5.44
C ASN A 44 21.05 2.05 -5.84
N VAL A 45 22.09 1.27 -6.15
CA VAL A 45 21.94 -0.10 -6.61
C VAL A 45 21.41 -0.98 -5.49
N GLY A 46 20.31 -1.67 -5.75
CA GLY A 46 19.68 -2.62 -4.85
C GLY A 46 18.28 -2.97 -5.33
N ASP A 47 17.79 -4.14 -4.94
CA ASP A 47 16.43 -4.58 -5.26
C ASP A 47 15.47 -4.03 -4.21
N ARG A 48 14.42 -3.32 -4.65
CA ARG A 48 13.34 -2.86 -3.77
C ARG A 48 12.19 -3.85 -3.74
N GLN A 49 11.63 -4.06 -2.56
CA GLN A 49 10.53 -4.99 -2.36
C GLN A 49 9.37 -4.27 -1.68
N LEU A 50 8.36 -3.91 -2.48
CA LEU A 50 7.16 -3.26 -1.97
C LEU A 50 6.35 -4.23 -1.10
N VAL A 51 5.87 -3.73 0.04
CA VAL A 51 5.05 -4.45 1.01
C VAL A 51 3.88 -3.57 1.45
N VAL A 52 2.70 -4.16 1.54
CA VAL A 52 1.55 -3.58 2.23
C VAL A 52 1.36 -4.33 3.54
N GLU A 53 1.30 -3.62 4.64
CA GLU A 53 1.26 -4.16 5.99
C GLU A 53 0.10 -3.58 6.78
N VAL A 54 -0.50 -4.41 7.63
CA VAL A 54 -1.46 -3.98 8.63
C VAL A 54 -0.84 -4.15 9.99
N GLN A 55 -0.87 -3.06 10.75
CA GLN A 55 -0.38 -3.02 12.12
C GLN A 55 -1.53 -2.71 13.06
N ASP A 56 -1.47 -3.20 14.29
CA ASP A 56 -2.41 -2.78 15.34
C ASP A 56 -1.96 -1.48 16.02
N ALA A 57 -2.69 -1.04 17.05
CA ALA A 57 -2.39 0.19 17.79
C ALA A 57 -1.05 0.15 18.56
N ALA A 58 -0.46 -1.02 18.78
CA ALA A 58 0.86 -1.19 19.38
C ALA A 58 1.99 -1.24 18.33
N ASN A 59 1.64 -1.13 17.04
CA ASN A 59 2.50 -1.35 15.88
C ASN A 59 2.92 -2.82 15.70
N ASP A 60 2.16 -3.77 16.26
CA ASP A 60 2.39 -5.20 15.99
C ASP A 60 1.83 -5.54 14.60
N VAL A 61 2.61 -6.29 13.80
CA VAL A 61 2.19 -6.70 12.45
C VAL A 61 1.15 -7.82 12.53
N ILE A 62 -0.07 -7.54 12.08
CA ILE A 62 -1.19 -8.49 12.08
C ILE A 62 -1.59 -8.98 10.69
N GLY A 63 -1.04 -8.38 9.64
CA GLY A 63 -1.23 -8.81 8.26
C GLY A 63 -0.18 -8.22 7.33
N GLN A 64 0.17 -8.94 6.26
CA GLN A 64 1.16 -8.47 5.29
C GLN A 64 0.87 -9.05 3.90
N ILE A 65 1.03 -8.22 2.87
CA ILE A 65 0.98 -8.56 1.46
C ILE A 65 2.32 -8.15 0.85
N ARG A 66 3.09 -9.13 0.39
CA ARG A 66 4.36 -8.90 -0.31
C ARG A 66 4.07 -8.85 -1.81
N VAL A 67 4.34 -7.72 -2.43
CA VAL A 67 4.03 -7.51 -3.84
C VAL A 67 5.02 -8.29 -4.71
N GLY A 68 4.55 -9.14 -5.61
CA GLY A 68 5.30 -10.32 -6.09
C GLY A 68 6.65 -10.10 -6.80
N GLN A 69 6.99 -8.91 -7.27
CA GLN A 69 8.23 -8.67 -8.02
C GLN A 69 9.05 -7.51 -7.46
N VAL A 70 10.36 -7.74 -7.28
CA VAL A 70 11.31 -6.70 -6.90
C VAL A 70 11.56 -5.71 -8.04
N GLN A 71 11.82 -4.46 -7.68
CA GLN A 71 12.16 -3.37 -8.59
C GLN A 71 13.65 -3.04 -8.48
N ALA A 72 14.33 -2.96 -9.63
CA ALA A 72 15.71 -2.50 -9.69
C ALA A 72 15.81 -0.96 -9.52
N ALA A 73 17.03 -0.46 -9.32
CA ALA A 73 17.32 0.97 -9.23
C ALA A 73 16.98 1.74 -10.53
N SER A 74 16.75 3.06 -10.39
CA SER A 74 16.56 4.02 -11.49
C SER A 74 15.34 3.73 -12.39
N LEU A 75 14.28 3.19 -11.80
CA LEU A 75 13.05 2.87 -12.50
C LEU A 75 11.87 3.53 -11.80
N THR A 76 10.84 3.86 -12.57
CA THR A 76 9.51 4.12 -12.04
C THR A 76 8.64 2.92 -12.37
N ARG A 77 7.91 2.42 -11.37
CA ARG A 77 6.96 1.31 -11.50
C ARG A 77 5.60 1.69 -10.94
N TYR A 78 4.58 1.03 -11.44
CA TYR A 78 3.21 1.22 -11.03
C TYR A 78 2.64 -0.07 -10.49
N TYR A 79 1.98 0.02 -9.35
CA TYR A 79 1.38 -1.11 -8.67
C TYR A 79 -0.09 -0.86 -8.45
N MET A 80 -0.91 -1.88 -8.68
CA MET A 80 -2.33 -1.85 -8.38
C MET A 80 -2.70 -3.07 -7.56
N LEU A 81 -3.27 -2.81 -6.39
CA LEU A 81 -3.81 -3.84 -5.52
C LEU A 81 -5.30 -3.62 -5.37
N ALA A 82 -6.09 -4.66 -5.66
CA ALA A 82 -7.52 -4.64 -5.44
C ALA A 82 -8.03 -6.08 -5.29
N PRO A 83 -9.23 -6.28 -4.69
CA PRO A 83 -9.86 -7.58 -4.66
C PRO A 83 -10.02 -8.14 -6.07
N THR A 84 -9.86 -9.46 -6.21
CA THR A 84 -10.09 -10.21 -7.47
C THR A 84 -9.13 -9.92 -8.63
N LEU A 85 -8.10 -9.09 -8.44
CA LEU A 85 -7.06 -8.91 -9.46
C LEU A 85 -6.25 -10.21 -9.64
N ALA A 86 -5.68 -10.36 -10.83
CA ALA A 86 -4.68 -11.39 -11.08
C ALA A 86 -3.39 -11.05 -10.32
N ASP A 87 -2.72 -12.08 -9.79
CA ASP A 87 -1.39 -11.93 -9.21
C ASP A 87 -0.34 -12.01 -10.31
N HIS A 88 0.31 -10.88 -10.61
CA HIS A 88 1.34 -10.81 -11.63
C HIS A 88 2.70 -11.22 -11.05
N LEU A 89 3.34 -12.22 -11.68
CA LEU A 89 4.70 -12.64 -11.35
C LEU A 89 5.79 -11.84 -12.07
N ALA A 90 5.40 -10.88 -12.91
CA ALA A 90 6.29 -9.99 -13.66
C ALA A 90 5.57 -8.70 -14.02
N PHE A 91 6.34 -7.62 -14.24
CA PHE A 91 5.78 -6.37 -14.77
C PHE A 91 5.20 -6.57 -16.17
N ARG A 92 3.97 -6.11 -16.37
CA ARG A 92 3.29 -6.02 -17.65
C ARG A 92 3.54 -4.65 -18.25
N ASP A 93 3.63 -4.61 -19.58
CA ASP A 93 3.90 -3.37 -20.33
C ASP A 93 5.14 -2.64 -19.81
N THR A 94 6.17 -3.42 -19.45
CA THR A 94 7.43 -2.98 -18.87
C THR A 94 7.35 -2.52 -17.41
N ASP A 95 6.29 -1.87 -16.93
CA ASP A 95 6.32 -1.13 -15.65
C ASP A 95 5.13 -1.34 -14.69
N TYR A 96 4.09 -2.07 -15.10
CA TYR A 96 2.84 -2.19 -14.34
C TYR A 96 2.67 -3.57 -13.70
N LEU A 97 2.36 -3.62 -12.40
CA LEU A 97 2.16 -4.87 -11.67
C LEU A 97 0.85 -4.86 -10.88
N MET A 98 0.15 -6.01 -10.90
CA MET A 98 -1.07 -6.21 -10.13
C MET A 98 -0.84 -7.26 -9.05
N SER A 99 -1.45 -7.07 -7.88
CA SER A 99 -1.47 -8.07 -6.81
C SER A 99 -2.84 -8.08 -6.11
N PRO A 100 -3.42 -9.24 -5.79
CA PRO A 100 -4.75 -9.29 -5.19
C PRO A 100 -4.75 -8.81 -3.73
N LEU A 101 -5.77 -8.05 -3.36
CA LEU A 101 -6.14 -7.85 -1.95
C LEU A 101 -7.11 -8.95 -1.48
N PRO A 102 -7.09 -9.32 -0.19
CA PRO A 102 -8.14 -10.13 0.41
C PRO A 102 -9.53 -9.52 0.16
N ALA A 103 -10.52 -10.36 -0.13
CA ALA A 103 -11.90 -9.89 -0.23
C ALA A 103 -12.40 -9.44 1.15
N GLY A 104 -13.03 -8.26 1.23
CA GLY A 104 -13.47 -7.70 2.50
C GLY A 104 -12.33 -7.29 3.42
N PHE A 105 -11.24 -6.76 2.86
CA PHE A 105 -10.09 -6.28 3.62
C PHE A 105 -10.48 -5.06 4.48
N ILE A 106 -10.88 -5.33 5.73
CA ILE A 106 -11.39 -4.35 6.69
C ILE A 106 -10.37 -4.17 7.81
N LEU A 107 -10.05 -2.91 8.09
CA LEU A 107 -9.25 -2.44 9.20
C LEU A 107 -10.18 -1.94 10.31
N ARG A 108 -9.85 -2.25 11.57
CA ARG A 108 -10.63 -1.87 12.75
C ARG A 108 -10.02 -0.64 13.42
N ALA A 109 -10.80 -0.02 14.30
CA ALA A 109 -10.32 1.05 15.18
C ALA A 109 -8.94 0.73 15.80
N GLY A 110 -7.97 1.62 15.57
CA GLY A 110 -6.59 1.48 16.02
C GLY A 110 -5.65 0.77 15.04
N ASP A 111 -6.16 0.06 14.05
CA ASP A 111 -5.33 -0.53 13.00
C ASP A 111 -4.72 0.55 12.10
N GLN A 112 -3.57 0.24 11.51
CA GLN A 112 -2.86 1.10 10.58
C GLN A 112 -2.59 0.34 9.28
N LEU A 113 -2.70 1.04 8.14
CA LEU A 113 -2.24 0.56 6.84
C LEU A 113 -0.92 1.24 6.50
N ARG A 114 0.13 0.44 6.36
CA ARG A 114 1.46 0.88 6.02
C ARG A 114 1.92 0.28 4.70
N ILE A 115 2.57 1.06 3.87
CA ILE A 115 3.05 0.69 2.54
C ILE A 115 4.50 1.13 2.45
N TYR A 116 5.41 0.19 2.25
CA TYR A 116 6.83 0.47 2.37
C TYR A 116 7.72 -0.42 1.49
N ASP A 117 8.93 0.03 1.21
CA ASP A 117 10.01 -0.81 0.70
C ASP A 117 10.69 -1.57 1.84
N ASN A 118 10.49 -2.89 1.87
CA ASN A 118 11.05 -3.75 2.91
C ASN A 118 12.58 -3.80 2.93
N ASN A 119 13.23 -3.59 1.79
CA ASN A 119 14.68 -3.59 1.73
C ASN A 119 15.27 -2.21 2.06
N ASN A 120 14.43 -1.17 2.05
CA ASN A 120 14.77 0.22 2.33
C ASN A 120 16.13 0.61 1.72
N VAL A 121 16.25 0.43 0.40
CA VAL A 121 17.53 0.60 -0.31
C VAL A 121 17.98 2.06 -0.27
N SER A 122 17.05 3.00 -0.38
CA SER A 122 17.34 4.43 -0.32
C SER A 122 16.17 5.22 0.25
N ALA A 123 16.48 6.13 1.18
CA ALA A 123 15.51 7.13 1.66
C ALA A 123 15.22 8.24 0.61
N ALA A 124 15.92 8.23 -0.54
CA ALA A 124 15.61 9.11 -1.66
C ALA A 124 14.71 8.45 -2.71
N ASP A 125 14.36 7.17 -2.53
CA ASP A 125 13.30 6.56 -3.31
C ASP A 125 11.97 7.29 -3.02
N ASP A 126 11.14 7.45 -4.03
CA ASP A 126 9.93 8.27 -3.97
C ASP A 126 8.68 7.45 -4.22
N MET A 127 7.72 7.49 -3.30
CA MET A 127 6.49 6.73 -3.39
C MET A 127 5.28 7.66 -3.37
N VAL A 128 4.39 7.52 -4.35
CA VAL A 128 3.08 8.16 -4.35
C VAL A 128 2.04 7.08 -4.13
N VAL A 129 1.21 7.23 -3.11
CA VAL A 129 0.20 6.24 -2.75
C VAL A 129 -1.19 6.84 -2.79
N GLN A 130 -2.10 6.13 -3.45
CA GLN A 130 -3.52 6.45 -3.54
C GLN A 130 -4.32 5.25 -3.06
N VAL A 131 -5.21 5.45 -2.08
CA VAL A 131 -6.06 4.39 -1.52
C VAL A 131 -7.50 4.85 -1.58
N GLN A 132 -8.35 4.09 -2.28
CA GLN A 132 -9.79 4.25 -2.12
C GLN A 132 -10.27 3.33 -1.01
N ALA A 133 -10.97 3.91 -0.05
CA ALA A 133 -11.48 3.22 1.11
C ALA A 133 -12.96 3.52 1.31
N GLY A 134 -13.69 2.54 1.84
CA GLY A 134 -15.00 2.76 2.45
C GLY A 134 -14.81 2.95 3.94
N GLU A 135 -15.44 3.95 4.54
CA GLU A 135 -15.40 4.22 5.97
C GLU A 135 -16.80 4.12 6.56
N ARG A 136 -16.92 3.57 7.77
CA ARG A 136 -18.16 3.57 8.54
C ARG A 136 -17.91 3.78 10.04
N GLU A 137 -18.86 4.43 10.70
CA GLU A 137 -18.96 4.49 12.16
C GLU A 137 -19.60 3.22 12.71
N ILE A 138 -19.12 2.75 13.86
CA ILE A 138 -19.60 1.56 14.60
C ILE A 138 -20.39 1.98 15.84
#